data_AF-A0A956R3P1-F1
#
_entry.id   AF-A0A956R3P1-F1
#
_cell.length_a   1.000
_cell.length_b   1.000
_cell.length_c   1.000
_cell.angle_alpha   90.00
_cell.angle_beta   90.00
_cell.angle_gamma   90.00
#
_symmetry.space_group_name_H-M   'P 1'
#
loop_
_entity.id
_entity.type
_entity.pdbx_description
1 polymer ?
#
loop_
_entity_poly.entity_id
_entity_poly.type
_entity_poly.pdbx_seq_one_letter_code
_entity_poly.pdbx_strand_id
1 'polypeptide(L)'
;GIRYVFEQGESAERLVLLDDQDSHVPLVSLGSEDGVLPMTLAGGGAELREDLLSLVRESRIESTVARGATYDWSSPGIEEIAGDESHDGPELESYEFSPPSAGMGLDEIERAVRLRNRQLRQEVQVFRGESTATQLQPGASFDLGDHPQGDLNGRYLVIDVTHKGVLADAYRNEFRAVPLEKGWVPTKRTKPVIPGVQTATVTGNDEICTDEFGRVQVQFHWDRKRSTTCYVPMVQPWAGHGWGTQFLPRVGMEVVVSFIDGNPDRPVVVGSLYNGANQPPFTLPGEKTRSGIRSNSVPGGGGWNELAFEDTAGAEEIYLRAQRDFNQETLNDHIAHVGQHQRTTVDGEQHNTVQGPQYETVRGEQVLRVQQDRQVFVMGS
;
A
#
# COMPACT_ATOMS: atom_id res chain seq x y z
N GLY A 1 11.64 -14.86 -2.06
CA GLY A 1 11.65 -16.31 -1.77
C GLY A 1 12.94 -16.73 -1.13
N ILE A 2 13.44 -15.96 -0.16
CA ILE A 2 14.63 -16.34 0.61
C ILE A 2 14.24 -17.51 1.50
N ARG A 3 15.01 -18.59 1.45
CA ARG A 3 14.90 -19.73 2.37
C ARG A 3 16.04 -19.68 3.38
N TYR A 4 15.96 -20.52 4.40
CA TYR A 4 17.03 -20.63 5.38
C TYR A 4 17.25 -22.09 5.78
N VAL A 5 18.49 -22.39 6.15
CA VAL A 5 18.90 -23.67 6.74
C VAL A 5 19.69 -23.40 8.01
N PHE A 6 19.84 -24.42 8.86
CA PHE A 6 20.70 -24.35 10.03
C PHE A 6 21.93 -25.22 9.81
N GLU A 7 23.12 -24.64 10.00
CA GLU A 7 24.36 -25.41 10.13
C GLU A 7 24.62 -25.65 11.61
N GLN A 8 24.64 -26.92 12.01
CA GLN A 8 24.91 -27.33 13.39
C GLN A 8 26.42 -27.46 13.61
N GLY A 9 27.00 -26.55 14.40
CA GLY A 9 28.38 -26.63 14.86
C GLY A 9 28.48 -27.08 16.32
N GLU A 10 29.65 -27.53 16.76
CA GLU A 10 29.87 -28.06 18.12
C GLU A 10 29.54 -27.05 19.25
N SER A 11 29.68 -25.75 18.99
CA SER A 11 29.51 -24.69 19.99
C SER A 11 28.40 -23.68 19.66
N ALA A 12 27.90 -23.68 18.43
CA ALA A 12 26.88 -22.76 17.97
C ALA A 12 26.17 -23.30 16.72
N GLU A 13 24.89 -22.94 16.59
CA GLU A 13 24.11 -23.13 15.37
C GLU A 13 24.15 -21.85 14.53
N ARG A 14 24.27 -21.99 13.20
CA ARG A 14 24.27 -20.86 12.27
C ARG A 14 23.04 -20.90 11.38
N LEU A 15 22.28 -19.82 11.34
CA LEU A 15 21.21 -19.64 10.36
C LEU A 15 21.81 -19.09 9.06
N VAL A 16 21.69 -19.85 7.99
CA VAL A 16 22.18 -19.48 6.66
C VAL A 16 20.99 -19.09 5.78
N LEU A 17 21.00 -17.86 5.26
CA LEU A 17 20.00 -17.37 4.32
C LEU A 17 20.44 -17.70 2.89
N LEU A 18 19.54 -18.30 2.10
CA LEU A 18 19.78 -18.69 0.72
C LEU A 18 18.72 -18.02 -0.18
N ASP A 19 19.16 -17.41 -1.27
CA ASP A 19 18.29 -16.76 -2.27
C ASP A 19 18.27 -17.48 -3.62
N ASP A 20 19.14 -18.48 -3.81
CA ASP A 20 19.22 -19.33 -4.99
C ASP A 20 18.70 -20.77 -4.74
N GLN A 21 18.57 -21.55 -5.83
CA GLN A 21 18.07 -22.93 -5.79
C GLN A 21 19.19 -23.99 -5.77
N ASP A 22 20.42 -23.60 -6.13
CA ASP A 22 21.56 -24.50 -6.31
C ASP A 22 22.33 -24.71 -5.02
N SER A 23 22.17 -23.82 -4.04
CA SER A 23 22.76 -23.94 -2.71
C SER A 23 22.01 -24.99 -1.90
N HIS A 24 22.64 -26.14 -1.67
CA HIS A 24 22.15 -27.20 -0.81
C HIS A 24 23.33 -27.89 -0.13
N VAL A 25 23.07 -28.54 1.00
CA VAL A 25 24.09 -29.27 1.74
C VAL A 25 24.00 -30.74 1.31
N PRO A 26 25.02 -31.33 0.66
CA PRO A 26 24.98 -32.75 0.37
C PRO A 26 24.88 -33.53 1.68
N LEU A 27 23.97 -34.50 1.75
CA LEU A 27 23.82 -35.37 2.90
C LEU A 27 25.12 -36.17 3.11
N VAL A 28 25.65 -36.13 4.33
CA VAL A 28 26.71 -37.04 4.75
C VAL A 28 26.06 -38.16 5.56
N SER A 29 26.05 -39.38 5.00
CA SER A 29 25.43 -40.53 5.64
C SER A 29 26.45 -41.63 5.91
N LEU A 30 26.26 -42.37 7.00
CA LEU A 30 27.20 -43.39 7.44
C LEU A 30 27.16 -44.58 6.47
N GLY A 31 28.29 -44.89 5.84
CA GLY A 31 28.40 -45.93 4.81
C GLY A 31 28.05 -45.46 3.39
N SER A 32 27.89 -44.15 3.16
CA SER A 32 27.81 -43.55 1.83
C SER A 32 28.45 -42.16 1.80
N GLU A 33 29.64 -42.08 1.22
CA GLU A 33 30.47 -40.87 1.18
C GLU A 33 30.08 -39.90 0.06
N ASP A 34 29.27 -40.34 -0.92
CA ASP A 34 28.90 -39.57 -2.12
C ASP A 34 27.49 -38.96 -2.06
N GLY A 35 26.84 -38.90 -0.89
CA GLY A 35 25.48 -38.37 -0.75
C GLY A 35 24.38 -39.26 -1.33
N VAL A 36 24.72 -40.50 -1.71
CA VAL A 36 23.77 -41.51 -2.17
C VAL A 36 23.08 -42.12 -0.95
N LEU A 37 21.76 -42.08 -0.90
CA LEU A 37 20.98 -42.78 0.12
C LEU A 37 20.29 -43.99 -0.53
N PRO A 38 20.88 -45.19 -0.41
CA PRO A 38 20.36 -46.38 -1.08
C PRO A 38 19.07 -46.88 -0.42
N MET A 39 18.19 -47.45 -1.23
CA MET A 39 16.94 -48.04 -0.74
C MET A 39 17.16 -49.50 -0.29
N THR A 40 16.78 -49.82 0.95
CA THR A 40 16.77 -51.20 1.44
C THR A 40 15.34 -51.62 1.73
N LEU A 41 14.76 -52.42 0.83
CA LEU A 41 13.49 -53.09 1.08
C LEU A 41 13.65 -54.20 2.12
N ALA A 42 12.67 -54.35 3.01
CA ALA A 42 12.70 -55.25 4.17
C ALA A 42 13.38 -56.61 3.91
N GLY A 43 14.39 -56.94 4.72
CA GLY A 43 15.06 -58.25 4.71
C GLY A 43 16.57 -58.25 4.40
N GLY A 44 17.20 -57.08 4.20
CA GLY A 44 18.63 -57.02 3.85
C GLY A 44 19.34 -55.73 4.29
N GLY A 45 19.38 -55.44 5.59
CA GLY A 45 20.22 -54.36 6.12
C GLY A 45 21.62 -54.88 6.43
N ALA A 46 22.66 -54.26 5.87
CA ALA A 46 24.04 -54.44 6.36
C ALA A 46 24.21 -53.61 7.64
N GLU A 47 24.78 -54.20 8.71
CA GLU A 47 24.82 -53.61 10.08
C GLU A 47 25.60 -52.27 10.22
N LEU A 48 26.16 -51.73 9.13
CA LEU A 48 27.06 -50.56 9.15
C LEU A 48 26.70 -49.45 8.14
N ARG A 49 25.49 -49.46 7.57
CA ARG A 49 25.05 -48.44 6.60
C ARG A 49 23.71 -47.82 6.98
N GLU A 50 23.56 -46.52 6.72
CA GLU A 50 22.29 -45.80 6.78
C GLU A 50 21.52 -45.97 5.47
N ASP A 51 20.23 -46.30 5.56
CA ASP A 51 19.42 -46.68 4.41
C ASP A 51 18.10 -45.91 4.38
N LEU A 52 17.54 -45.78 3.19
CA LEU A 52 16.16 -45.38 2.97
C LEU A 52 15.25 -46.61 3.03
N LEU A 53 14.28 -46.59 3.95
CA LEU A 53 13.41 -47.72 4.26
C LEU A 53 12.11 -47.70 3.45
N SER A 54 11.60 -46.50 3.16
CA SER A 54 10.39 -46.31 2.36
C SER A 54 10.41 -44.95 1.66
N LEU A 55 9.76 -44.90 0.48
CA LEU A 55 9.49 -43.66 -0.24
C LEU A 55 8.09 -43.73 -0.85
N VAL A 56 7.31 -42.67 -0.68
CA VAL A 56 5.97 -42.53 -1.22
C VAL A 56 5.89 -41.21 -1.99
N ARG A 57 5.58 -41.29 -3.28
CA ARG A 57 5.29 -40.12 -4.12
C ARG A 57 3.83 -39.70 -3.91
N GLU A 58 3.62 -38.51 -3.37
CA GLU A 58 2.32 -37.83 -3.30
C GLU A 58 2.20 -36.85 -4.47
N SER A 59 1.19 -37.05 -5.33
CA SER A 59 0.88 -36.13 -6.43
C SER A 59 -0.42 -35.37 -6.16
N ARG A 60 -0.44 -34.07 -6.46
CA ARG A 60 -1.63 -33.20 -6.32
C ARG A 60 -1.89 -32.43 -7.60
N ILE A 61 -3.17 -32.08 -7.82
CA ILE A 61 -3.57 -31.15 -8.86
C ILE A 61 -3.48 -29.74 -8.28
N GLU A 62 -2.71 -28.88 -8.92
CA GLU A 62 -2.54 -27.47 -8.56
C GLU A 62 -2.78 -26.61 -9.80
N SER A 63 -2.90 -25.29 -9.63
CA SER A 63 -2.94 -24.34 -10.74
C SER A 63 -1.67 -24.43 -11.60
N THR A 64 -1.82 -24.42 -12.92
CA THR A 64 -0.73 -24.56 -13.90
C THR A 64 0.01 -23.25 -14.16
N VAL A 65 -0.65 -22.12 -13.91
CA VAL A 65 -0.10 -20.78 -14.11
C VAL A 65 -0.60 -19.84 -13.02
N ALA A 66 0.30 -19.03 -12.48
CA ALA A 66 -0.03 -17.87 -11.67
C ALA A 66 0.03 -16.61 -12.53
N ARG A 67 -0.99 -15.78 -12.40
CA ARG A 67 -1.07 -14.46 -13.01
C ARG A 67 -1.26 -13.41 -11.92
N GLY A 68 -0.67 -12.25 -12.12
CA GLY A 68 -0.80 -11.10 -11.26
C GLY A 68 -1.23 -9.89 -12.05
N ALA A 69 -1.96 -8.98 -11.41
CA ALA A 69 -2.28 -7.68 -11.99
C ALA A 69 -2.10 -6.58 -10.96
N THR A 70 -1.81 -5.36 -11.43
CA THR A 70 -1.66 -4.16 -10.61
C THR A 70 -2.22 -2.94 -11.31
N TYR A 71 -2.44 -1.88 -10.54
CA TYR A 71 -2.80 -0.57 -11.05
C TYR A 71 -1.68 0.43 -10.76
N ASP A 72 -0.88 0.81 -11.75
CA ASP A 72 0.09 1.90 -11.58
C ASP A 72 -0.64 3.23 -11.57
N TRP A 73 -0.64 3.93 -10.43
CA TRP A 73 -1.26 5.24 -10.30
C TRP A 73 -0.41 6.36 -10.90
N SER A 74 0.90 6.17 -11.04
CA SER A 74 1.82 7.16 -11.62
C SER A 74 1.68 7.21 -13.15
N SER A 75 1.42 6.06 -13.77
CA SER A 75 0.95 5.92 -15.15
C SER A 75 -0.38 5.15 -15.18
N PRO A 76 -1.53 5.81 -14.92
CA PRO A 76 -2.83 5.17 -14.74
C PRO A 76 -3.16 4.07 -15.75
N GLY A 77 -3.05 2.82 -15.33
CA GLY A 77 -3.28 1.66 -16.18
C GLY A 77 -3.26 0.35 -15.39
N ILE A 78 -3.92 -0.67 -15.92
CA ILE A 78 -3.79 -2.04 -15.40
C ILE A 78 -2.63 -2.69 -16.13
N GLU A 79 -1.68 -3.22 -15.36
CA GLU A 79 -0.61 -4.03 -15.88
C GLU A 79 -0.78 -5.47 -15.42
N GLU A 80 -0.79 -6.39 -16.39
CA GLU A 80 -0.92 -7.82 -16.16
C GLU A 80 0.42 -8.50 -16.38
N ILE A 81 0.77 -9.38 -15.45
CA ILE A 81 1.99 -10.15 -15.46
C ILE A 81 1.62 -11.62 -15.32
N ALA A 82 1.93 -12.41 -16.35
CA ALA A 82 1.85 -13.86 -16.28
C ALA A 82 3.24 -14.41 -15.95
N GLY A 83 3.30 -15.47 -15.14
CA GLY A 83 4.52 -16.27 -15.10
C GLY A 83 4.44 -17.45 -16.05
N ASP A 84 5.52 -18.22 -16.09
CA ASP A 84 5.69 -19.27 -17.08
C ASP A 84 4.60 -20.34 -16.97
N GLU A 85 3.97 -20.69 -18.10
CA GLU A 85 3.02 -21.79 -18.18
C GLU A 85 3.71 -23.13 -17.92
N SER A 86 3.05 -24.03 -17.19
CA SER A 86 3.43 -25.45 -17.19
C SER A 86 2.72 -26.19 -18.32
N HIS A 87 3.46 -26.93 -19.15
CA HIS A 87 2.91 -27.69 -20.28
C HIS A 87 2.20 -29.00 -19.91
N ASP A 88 2.03 -29.31 -18.61
CA ASP A 88 1.37 -30.55 -18.16
C ASP A 88 -0.10 -30.29 -17.79
N GLY A 89 -1.01 -30.61 -18.72
CA GLY A 89 -2.45 -30.62 -18.48
C GLY A 89 -3.21 -29.37 -18.98
N PRO A 90 -4.54 -29.32 -18.76
CA PRO A 90 -5.35 -28.15 -19.12
C PRO A 90 -5.01 -26.96 -18.24
N GLU A 91 -5.04 -25.76 -18.82
CA GLU A 91 -4.73 -24.52 -18.10
C GLU A 91 -5.71 -24.31 -16.93
N LEU A 92 -5.16 -24.15 -15.73
CA LEU A 92 -5.88 -23.74 -14.53
C LEU A 92 -5.16 -22.56 -13.89
N GLU A 93 -5.80 -21.39 -13.95
CA GLU A 93 -5.21 -20.13 -13.50
C GLU A 93 -5.34 -19.91 -11.98
N SER A 94 -4.27 -19.38 -11.37
CA SER A 94 -4.27 -18.74 -10.05
C SER A 94 -4.02 -17.24 -10.23
N TYR A 95 -5.06 -16.42 -10.12
CA TYR A 95 -4.99 -14.97 -10.31
C TYR A 95 -4.91 -14.20 -8.97
N GLU A 96 -4.03 -13.20 -8.87
CA GLU A 96 -3.97 -12.27 -7.74
C GLU A 96 -3.85 -10.80 -8.20
N PHE A 97 -4.81 -9.96 -7.81
CA PHE A 97 -4.69 -8.51 -7.96
C PHE A 97 -3.92 -7.91 -6.77
N SER A 98 -2.83 -7.21 -7.04
CA SER A 98 -1.96 -6.59 -6.04
C SER A 98 -1.80 -5.11 -6.34
N PRO A 99 -2.53 -4.21 -5.65
CA PRO A 99 -2.31 -2.77 -5.78
C PRO A 99 -0.85 -2.41 -5.47
N PRO A 100 -0.25 -1.37 -6.07
CA PRO A 100 1.05 -0.92 -5.65
C PRO A 100 0.98 -0.41 -4.21
N SER A 101 2.03 -0.66 -3.42
CA SER A 101 2.30 0.14 -2.24
C SER A 101 3.09 1.37 -2.62
N ALA A 102 3.20 2.32 -1.68
CA ALA A 102 4.13 3.43 -1.80
C ALA A 102 5.57 2.87 -1.96
N GLY A 103 6.05 2.76 -3.20
CA GLY A 103 7.39 2.26 -3.54
C GLY A 103 7.45 0.87 -4.20
N MET A 104 6.34 0.13 -4.35
CA MET A 104 6.34 -1.14 -5.10
C MET A 104 6.12 -0.88 -6.60
N GLY A 105 7.15 -1.15 -7.40
CA GLY A 105 7.08 -1.17 -8.85
C GLY A 105 6.68 -2.53 -9.42
N LEU A 106 6.53 -2.59 -10.75
CA LEU A 106 6.17 -3.78 -11.51
C LEU A 106 7.11 -4.97 -11.25
N ASP A 107 8.39 -4.71 -11.07
CA ASP A 107 9.42 -5.72 -10.80
C ASP A 107 9.10 -6.60 -9.58
N GLU A 108 8.50 -6.02 -8.52
CA GLU A 108 8.19 -6.78 -7.31
C GLU A 108 6.98 -7.71 -7.52
N ILE A 109 6.01 -7.25 -8.32
CA ILE A 109 4.84 -8.04 -8.69
C ILE A 109 5.25 -9.16 -9.63
N GLU A 110 6.14 -8.89 -10.59
CA GLU A 110 6.74 -9.90 -11.45
C GLU A 110 7.49 -10.96 -10.62
N ARG A 111 8.30 -10.53 -9.64
CA ARG A 111 8.95 -11.45 -8.69
C ARG A 111 7.93 -12.24 -7.88
N ALA A 112 6.85 -11.63 -7.41
CA ALA A 112 5.80 -12.30 -6.64
C ALA A 112 5.07 -13.35 -7.49
N VAL A 113 4.72 -13.04 -8.74
CA VAL A 113 4.09 -13.96 -9.70
C VAL A 113 5.03 -15.12 -10.03
N ARG A 114 6.32 -14.85 -10.28
CA ARG A 114 7.33 -15.91 -10.48
C ARG A 114 7.49 -16.81 -9.26
N LEU A 115 7.48 -16.24 -8.05
CA LEU A 115 7.55 -17.02 -6.80
C LEU A 115 6.28 -17.85 -6.60
N ARG A 116 5.09 -17.29 -6.89
CA ARG A 116 3.82 -18.00 -6.79
C ARG A 116 3.75 -19.17 -7.78
N ASN A 117 4.19 -18.98 -9.02
CA ASN A 117 4.31 -20.06 -10.00
C ASN A 117 5.20 -21.20 -9.50
N ARG A 118 6.36 -20.87 -8.91
CA ARG A 118 7.23 -21.89 -8.30
C ARG A 118 6.58 -22.61 -7.12
N GLN A 119 5.82 -21.91 -6.28
CA GLN A 119 5.08 -22.53 -5.16
C GLN A 119 4.02 -23.52 -5.65
N LEU A 120 3.29 -23.19 -6.72
CA LEU A 120 2.31 -24.10 -7.31
C LEU A 120 3.00 -25.36 -7.86
N ARG A 121 4.11 -25.19 -8.58
CA ARG A 121 4.85 -26.30 -9.20
C ARG A 121 5.48 -27.27 -8.19
N GLN A 122 6.00 -26.78 -7.06
CA GLN A 122 6.60 -27.65 -6.05
C GLN A 122 5.58 -28.49 -5.27
N GLU A 123 4.32 -28.04 -5.18
CA GLU A 123 3.26 -28.73 -4.43
C GLU A 123 2.64 -29.90 -5.24
N VAL A 124 2.89 -29.94 -6.56
CA VAL A 124 2.43 -31.00 -7.47
C VAL A 124 3.00 -32.36 -7.10
N GLN A 125 4.27 -32.43 -6.69
CA GLN A 125 4.96 -33.68 -6.35
C GLN A 125 5.81 -33.52 -5.10
N VAL A 126 5.38 -34.20 -4.03
CA VAL A 126 6.10 -34.27 -2.77
C VAL A 126 6.35 -35.73 -2.44
N PHE A 127 7.53 -36.03 -1.90
CA PHE A 127 7.93 -37.38 -1.53
C PHE A 127 7.98 -37.47 -0.02
N ARG A 128 7.40 -38.52 0.56
CA ARG A 128 7.53 -38.85 1.98
C ARG A 128 8.34 -40.10 2.12
N GLY A 129 9.32 -40.11 3.02
CA GLY A 129 10.13 -41.29 3.24
C GLY A 129 10.48 -41.51 4.69
N GLU A 130 10.95 -42.72 4.97
CA GLU A 130 11.56 -43.10 6.23
C GLU A 130 13.01 -43.49 5.99
N SER A 131 13.92 -43.07 6.87
CA SER A 131 15.33 -43.46 6.79
C SER A 131 15.96 -43.68 8.17
N THR A 132 17.14 -44.30 8.17
CA THR A 132 18.02 -44.37 9.34
C THR A 132 19.13 -43.32 9.32
N ALA A 133 19.13 -42.39 8.35
CA ALA A 133 20.17 -41.37 8.20
C ALA A 133 20.18 -40.37 9.36
N THR A 134 21.23 -40.38 10.17
CA THR A 134 21.31 -39.56 11.39
C THR A 134 21.51 -38.08 11.11
N GLN A 135 22.18 -37.73 10.00
CA GLN A 135 22.44 -36.34 9.59
C GLN A 135 21.39 -35.74 8.65
N LEU A 136 20.27 -36.43 8.43
CA LEU A 136 19.22 -35.92 7.56
C LEU A 136 18.64 -34.62 8.15
N GLN A 137 18.64 -33.53 7.38
CA GLN A 137 18.16 -32.24 7.83
C GLN A 137 17.46 -31.48 6.71
N PRO A 138 16.53 -30.56 7.01
CA PRO A 138 15.96 -29.68 6.01
C PRO A 138 17.07 -28.89 5.28
N GLY A 139 17.01 -28.85 3.96
CA GLY A 139 18.04 -28.26 3.10
C GLY A 139 19.13 -29.23 2.65
N ALA A 140 19.16 -30.45 3.19
CA ALA A 140 20.06 -31.48 2.71
C ALA A 140 19.59 -32.04 1.36
N SER A 141 20.53 -32.36 0.47
CA SER A 141 20.26 -33.08 -0.77
C SER A 141 20.81 -34.50 -0.72
N PHE A 142 20.09 -35.46 -1.30
CA PHE A 142 20.57 -36.83 -1.44
C PHE A 142 20.18 -37.43 -2.79
N ASP A 143 20.97 -38.41 -3.24
CA ASP A 143 20.73 -39.17 -4.45
C ASP A 143 20.10 -40.53 -4.09
N LEU A 144 18.88 -40.79 -4.55
CA LEU A 144 18.24 -42.09 -4.38
C LEU A 144 18.75 -43.06 -5.45
N GLY A 145 19.39 -44.14 -4.99
CA GLY A 145 19.81 -45.26 -5.82
C GLY A 145 19.05 -46.55 -5.51
N ASP A 146 19.06 -47.47 -6.47
CA ASP A 146 18.53 -48.84 -6.34
C ASP A 146 17.05 -48.95 -5.98
N HIS A 147 16.24 -47.91 -6.23
CA HIS A 147 14.80 -47.99 -6.08
C HIS A 147 14.21 -48.96 -7.13
N PRO A 148 13.35 -49.93 -6.75
CA PRO A 148 12.77 -50.92 -7.67
C PRO A 148 11.95 -50.30 -8.81
N GLN A 149 11.30 -49.17 -8.53
CA GLN A 149 10.68 -48.32 -9.55
C GLN A 149 11.72 -47.31 -10.02
N GLY A 150 12.24 -47.51 -11.24
CA GLY A 150 13.35 -46.74 -11.78
C GLY A 150 13.10 -45.25 -11.93
N ASP A 151 11.83 -44.84 -12.13
CA ASP A 151 11.41 -43.44 -12.26
C ASP A 151 11.51 -42.64 -10.95
N LEU A 152 11.69 -43.33 -9.82
CA LEU A 152 11.90 -42.71 -8.52
C LEU A 152 13.38 -42.52 -8.18
N ASN A 153 14.31 -43.13 -8.92
CA ASN A 153 15.73 -42.84 -8.74
C ASN A 153 16.04 -41.43 -9.24
N GLY A 154 16.79 -40.67 -8.44
CA GLY A 154 17.05 -39.27 -8.73
C GLY A 154 17.51 -38.48 -7.51
N ARG A 155 17.66 -37.18 -7.69
CA ARG A 155 18.17 -36.28 -6.66
C ARG A 155 17.02 -35.58 -5.95
N TYR A 156 17.09 -35.53 -4.63
CA TYR A 156 16.03 -35.02 -3.78
C TYR A 156 16.56 -33.96 -2.82
N LEU A 157 15.77 -32.92 -2.60
CA LEU A 157 15.97 -31.90 -1.58
C LEU A 157 15.02 -32.17 -0.42
N VAL A 158 15.57 -32.37 0.78
CA VAL A 158 14.80 -32.55 2.01
C VAL A 158 14.24 -31.20 2.46
N ILE A 159 12.94 -31.14 2.72
CA ILE A 159 12.23 -29.91 3.11
C ILE A 159 11.68 -29.95 4.54
N ASP A 160 11.57 -31.15 5.13
CA ASP A 160 11.08 -31.38 6.48
C ASP A 160 11.62 -32.71 7.00
N VAL A 161 12.03 -32.77 8.27
CA VAL A 161 12.50 -34.01 8.92
C VAL A 161 11.98 -34.05 10.35
N THR A 162 11.45 -35.20 10.74
CA THR A 162 11.08 -35.54 12.11
C THR A 162 11.93 -36.71 12.58
N HIS A 163 12.82 -36.47 13.54
CA HIS A 163 13.69 -37.48 14.12
C HIS A 163 12.99 -38.22 15.26
N LYS A 164 13.12 -39.55 15.30
CA LYS A 164 12.61 -40.43 16.37
C LYS A 164 13.74 -41.35 16.83
N GLY A 165 14.19 -41.16 18.07
CA GLY A 165 15.19 -42.03 18.70
C GLY A 165 14.74 -42.41 20.10
N VAL A 166 14.80 -43.69 20.42
CA VAL A 166 14.63 -44.21 21.78
C VAL A 166 15.96 -44.81 22.24
N LEU A 167 16.39 -44.45 23.44
CA LEU A 167 17.62 -44.99 24.02
C LEU A 167 17.50 -46.53 24.11
N ALA A 168 18.45 -47.25 23.50
CA ALA A 168 18.47 -48.71 23.34
C ALA A 168 17.55 -49.32 22.24
N ASP A 169 16.93 -48.50 21.38
CA ASP A 169 16.26 -48.93 20.14
C ASP A 169 16.97 -48.34 18.90
N ALA A 170 16.51 -48.71 17.70
CA ALA A 170 17.01 -48.17 16.44
C ALA A 170 16.51 -46.73 16.21
N TYR A 171 17.43 -45.84 15.81
CA TYR A 171 17.09 -44.49 15.33
C TYR A 171 16.35 -44.55 13.99
N ARG A 172 15.34 -43.69 13.82
CA ARG A 172 14.63 -43.48 12.57
C ARG A 172 14.29 -42.01 12.38
N ASN A 173 14.08 -41.60 11.14
CA ASN A 173 13.42 -40.34 10.82
C ASN A 173 12.33 -40.56 9.79
N GLU A 174 11.36 -39.64 9.81
CA GLU A 174 10.39 -39.43 8.75
C GLU A 174 10.73 -38.10 8.09
N PHE A 175 10.74 -38.05 6.77
CA PHE A 175 11.09 -36.82 6.05
C PHE A 175 10.14 -36.55 4.89
N ARG A 176 10.14 -35.29 4.45
CA ARG A 176 9.54 -34.85 3.19
C ARG A 176 10.61 -34.30 2.29
N ALA A 177 10.54 -34.62 1.01
CA ALA A 177 11.46 -34.15 0.00
C ALA A 177 10.74 -33.75 -1.29
N VAL A 178 11.43 -32.95 -2.10
CA VAL A 178 11.03 -32.58 -3.47
C VAL A 178 12.17 -32.91 -4.43
N PRO A 179 11.92 -33.13 -5.73
CA PRO A 179 12.99 -33.32 -6.70
C PRO A 179 13.92 -32.10 -6.70
N LEU A 180 15.23 -32.31 -6.61
CA LEU A 180 16.22 -31.25 -6.47
C LEU A 180 16.13 -30.23 -7.62
N GLU A 181 15.88 -30.70 -8.84
CA GLU A 181 15.77 -29.87 -10.06
C GLU A 181 14.55 -28.95 -10.06
N LYS A 182 13.48 -29.31 -9.33
CA LYS A 182 12.29 -28.45 -9.18
C LYS A 182 12.50 -27.35 -8.15
N GLY A 183 13.49 -27.53 -7.27
CA GLY A 183 13.79 -26.60 -6.19
C GLY A 183 12.68 -26.51 -5.14
N TRP A 184 12.87 -25.59 -4.20
CA TRP A 184 11.87 -25.29 -3.17
C TRP A 184 11.85 -23.79 -2.83
N VAL A 185 10.65 -23.26 -2.68
CA VAL A 185 10.34 -21.89 -2.30
C VAL A 185 9.43 -21.88 -1.07
N PRO A 186 9.70 -21.03 -0.06
CA PRO A 186 8.85 -20.94 1.11
C PRO A 186 7.42 -20.52 0.76
N THR A 187 6.44 -21.04 1.49
CA THR A 187 5.04 -20.62 1.40
C THR A 187 4.87 -19.14 1.76
N LYS A 188 3.98 -18.44 1.05
CA LYS A 188 3.64 -17.04 1.34
C LYS A 188 3.01 -16.94 2.73
N ARG A 189 3.64 -16.18 3.63
CA ARG A 189 3.05 -15.86 4.94
C ARG A 189 1.98 -14.79 4.77
N THR A 190 0.94 -14.86 5.61
CA THR A 190 -0.08 -13.81 5.70
C THR A 190 0.57 -12.52 6.19
N LYS A 191 0.38 -11.42 5.45
CA LYS A 191 0.83 -10.09 5.89
C LYS A 191 0.02 -9.65 7.12
N PRO A 192 0.62 -8.86 8.04
CA PRO A 192 -0.15 -8.17 9.07
C PRO A 192 -1.23 -7.29 8.44
N VAL A 193 -2.39 -7.19 9.09
CA VAL A 193 -3.53 -6.41 8.63
C VAL A 193 -3.89 -5.37 9.69
N ILE A 194 -4.10 -4.13 9.28
CA ILE A 194 -4.70 -3.08 10.09
C ILE A 194 -6.20 -3.05 9.77
N PRO A 195 -7.06 -3.49 10.70
CA PRO A 195 -8.49 -3.71 10.41
C PRO A 195 -9.32 -2.42 10.30
N GLY A 196 -8.74 -1.25 10.54
CA GLY A 196 -9.46 0.01 10.57
C GLY A 196 -8.58 1.21 10.28
N VAL A 197 -9.09 2.40 10.59
CA VAL A 197 -8.35 3.64 10.45
C VAL A 197 -7.50 3.93 11.68
N GLN A 198 -6.44 4.71 11.50
CA GLN A 198 -5.62 5.26 12.56
C GLN A 198 -5.50 6.77 12.40
N THR A 199 -5.08 7.48 13.44
CA THR A 199 -4.70 8.89 13.33
C THR A 199 -3.18 9.04 13.28
N ALA A 200 -2.73 10.10 12.61
CA ALA A 200 -1.34 10.48 12.50
C ALA A 200 -1.22 12.01 12.48
N THR A 201 -0.03 12.53 12.78
CA THR A 201 0.24 13.98 12.70
C THR A 201 1.01 14.28 11.43
N VAL A 202 0.59 15.27 10.65
CA VAL A 202 1.36 15.73 9.48
C VAL A 202 2.70 16.30 9.92
N THR A 203 3.77 15.89 9.24
CA THR A 203 5.15 16.29 9.56
C THR A 203 5.85 16.85 8.32
N GLY A 204 6.94 17.58 8.52
CA GLY A 204 7.68 18.23 7.45
C GLY A 204 8.61 19.32 7.98
N ASN A 205 9.42 19.90 7.09
CA ASN A 205 10.36 20.96 7.42
C ASN A 205 9.73 22.38 7.39
N ASP A 206 8.65 22.55 6.62
CA ASP A 206 7.95 23.82 6.41
C ASP A 206 6.47 23.70 6.84
N GLU A 207 5.74 24.82 6.90
CA GLU A 207 4.30 24.81 7.28
C GLU A 207 3.45 23.92 6.36
N ILE A 208 3.83 23.84 5.07
CA ILE A 208 3.23 22.95 4.07
C ILE A 208 4.35 22.14 3.41
N CYS A 209 4.33 20.82 3.56
CA CYS A 209 5.25 19.91 2.88
C CYS A 209 4.47 18.92 2.03
N THR A 210 4.56 19.06 0.71
CA THR A 210 3.90 18.21 -0.27
C THR A 210 4.84 17.90 -1.43
N ASP A 211 4.55 16.85 -2.18
CA ASP A 211 5.17 16.59 -3.48
C ASP A 211 4.26 17.01 -4.64
N GLU A 212 4.67 16.70 -5.87
CA GLU A 212 3.96 17.03 -7.13
C GLU A 212 2.56 16.39 -7.24
N PHE A 213 2.27 15.37 -6.44
CA PHE A 213 0.99 14.66 -6.43
C PHE A 213 0.07 15.07 -5.26
N GLY A 214 0.47 16.05 -4.44
CA GLY A 214 -0.33 16.47 -3.29
C GLY A 214 -0.24 15.51 -2.09
N ARG A 215 0.78 14.64 -2.04
CA ARG A 215 0.99 13.70 -0.93
C ARG A 215 1.66 14.41 0.24
N VAL A 216 1.42 13.94 1.46
CA VAL A 216 1.99 14.54 2.68
C VAL A 216 2.78 13.52 3.50
N GLN A 217 3.75 13.99 4.27
CA GLN A 217 4.44 13.15 5.25
C GLN A 217 3.64 13.15 6.56
N VAL A 218 3.56 11.99 7.20
CA VAL A 218 2.80 11.82 8.44
C VAL A 218 3.68 11.18 9.51
N GLN A 219 3.27 11.26 10.77
CA GLN A 219 3.94 10.63 11.88
C GLN A 219 2.89 9.84 12.64
N PHE A 220 2.95 8.51 12.55
CA PHE A 220 2.07 7.65 13.33
C PHE A 220 2.43 7.72 14.82
N HIS A 221 1.42 7.66 15.68
CA HIS A 221 1.59 7.81 17.13
C HIS A 221 2.37 6.67 17.79
N TRP A 222 2.40 5.48 17.18
CA TRP A 222 3.16 4.33 17.64
C TRP A 222 4.61 4.31 17.14
N ASP A 223 4.99 5.17 16.19
CA ASP A 223 6.39 5.27 15.76
C ASP A 223 7.20 6.09 16.77
N ARG A 224 7.96 5.36 17.59
CA ARG A 224 8.82 5.88 18.65
C ARG A 224 10.10 6.52 18.13
N LYS A 225 10.56 6.15 16.94
CA LYS A 225 11.83 6.66 16.38
C LYS A 225 11.65 8.04 15.76
N ARG A 226 10.41 8.44 15.48
CA ARG A 226 10.06 9.69 14.78
C ARG A 226 10.85 9.83 13.48
N SER A 227 11.09 8.69 12.84
CA SER A 227 11.70 8.66 11.52
C SER A 227 10.67 9.20 10.54
N THR A 228 11.00 10.29 9.84
CA THR A 228 10.14 10.90 8.84
C THR A 228 9.63 9.84 7.86
N THR A 229 8.31 9.75 7.69
CA THR A 229 7.69 8.70 6.86
C THR A 229 7.84 8.99 5.37
N CYS A 230 7.48 8.01 4.55
CA CYS A 230 7.21 8.22 3.14
C CYS A 230 6.05 9.21 2.91
N TYR A 231 5.96 9.74 1.70
CA TYR A 231 4.83 10.53 1.23
C TYR A 231 3.58 9.65 1.10
N VAL A 232 2.52 10.06 1.78
CA VAL A 232 1.23 9.37 1.84
C VAL A 232 0.20 10.13 0.99
N PRO A 233 -0.48 9.46 0.04
CA PRO A 233 -1.55 10.09 -0.73
C PRO A 233 -2.73 10.47 0.14
N MET A 234 -3.47 11.48 -0.30
CA MET A 234 -4.65 11.97 0.41
C MET A 234 -5.87 12.03 -0.50
N VAL A 235 -7.00 11.59 0.03
CA VAL A 235 -8.31 11.75 -0.58
C VAL A 235 -8.67 13.24 -0.63
N GLN A 236 -8.98 13.74 -1.83
CA GLN A 236 -9.64 15.02 -2.02
C GLN A 236 -11.15 14.79 -2.19
N PRO A 237 -12.02 15.71 -1.72
CA PRO A 237 -13.47 15.61 -1.95
C PRO A 237 -13.86 15.44 -3.43
N TRP A 238 -13.12 16.07 -4.34
CA TRP A 238 -13.33 15.95 -5.79
C TRP A 238 -12.01 16.13 -6.54
N ALA A 239 -11.60 15.17 -7.37
CA ALA A 239 -10.32 15.22 -8.09
C ALA A 239 -10.49 14.78 -9.55
N GLY A 240 -10.26 15.70 -10.48
CA GLY A 240 -10.26 15.47 -11.92
C GLY A 240 -8.96 15.93 -12.58
N HIS A 241 -8.85 15.74 -13.89
CA HIS A 241 -7.64 16.11 -14.65
C HIS A 241 -7.48 17.64 -14.77
N GLY A 242 -6.77 18.24 -13.82
CA GLY A 242 -6.54 19.69 -13.77
C GLY A 242 -7.70 20.50 -13.17
N TRP A 243 -8.67 19.84 -12.52
CA TRP A 243 -9.82 20.49 -11.90
C TRP A 243 -10.32 19.71 -10.68
N GLY A 244 -10.99 20.37 -9.73
CA GLY A 244 -11.49 19.76 -8.50
C GLY A 244 -11.19 20.60 -7.26
N THR A 245 -11.17 19.94 -6.09
CA THR A 245 -10.81 20.52 -4.80
C THR A 245 -9.38 20.15 -4.42
N GLN A 246 -8.66 21.05 -3.77
CA GLN A 246 -7.32 20.77 -3.25
C GLN A 246 -7.14 21.46 -1.89
N PHE A 247 -7.19 20.66 -0.83
CA PHE A 247 -6.94 21.12 0.54
C PHE A 247 -5.81 20.32 1.17
N LEU A 248 -4.60 20.88 1.19
CA LEU A 248 -3.45 20.19 1.77
C LEU A 248 -3.40 20.40 3.30
N PRO A 249 -3.32 19.33 4.10
CA PRO A 249 -3.15 19.46 5.54
C PRO A 249 -1.75 20.00 5.83
N ARG A 250 -1.67 20.87 6.83
CA ARG A 250 -0.43 21.54 7.23
C ARG A 250 0.29 20.74 8.29
N VAL A 251 1.60 20.97 8.43
CA VAL A 251 2.40 20.35 9.49
C VAL A 251 1.77 20.67 10.86
N GLY A 252 1.61 19.63 11.68
CA GLY A 252 0.94 19.69 12.97
C GLY A 252 -0.56 19.40 12.95
N MET A 253 -1.21 19.33 11.78
CA MET A 253 -2.60 18.86 11.68
C MET A 253 -2.70 17.35 11.96
N GLU A 254 -3.79 16.94 12.61
CA GLU A 254 -4.10 15.53 12.82
C GLU A 254 -4.95 15.00 11.66
N VAL A 255 -4.51 13.91 11.07
CA VAL A 255 -5.13 13.28 9.91
C VAL A 255 -5.57 11.87 10.22
N VAL A 256 -6.65 11.43 9.57
CA VAL A 256 -7.12 10.05 9.60
C VAL A 256 -6.48 9.31 8.43
N VAL A 257 -5.84 8.19 8.72
CA VAL A 257 -5.15 7.33 7.76
C VAL A 257 -5.87 5.99 7.68
N SER A 258 -6.33 5.65 6.48
CA SER A 258 -6.81 4.32 6.12
C SER A 258 -5.70 3.54 5.43
N PHE A 259 -5.87 2.22 5.32
CA PHE A 259 -4.92 1.32 4.70
C PHE A 259 -5.64 0.51 3.62
N ILE A 260 -5.22 0.62 2.36
CA ILE A 260 -5.85 -0.11 1.25
C ILE A 260 -5.72 -1.62 1.52
N ASP A 261 -6.84 -2.35 1.51
CA ASP A 261 -6.96 -3.76 1.90
C ASP A 261 -6.46 -4.07 3.34
N GLY A 262 -6.38 -3.05 4.19
CA GLY A 262 -5.78 -3.15 5.52
C GLY A 262 -4.26 -3.36 5.50
N ASN A 263 -3.59 -3.17 4.37
CA ASN A 263 -2.15 -3.37 4.24
C ASN A 263 -1.37 -2.18 4.86
N PRO A 264 -0.55 -2.40 5.91
CA PRO A 264 0.26 -1.34 6.54
C PRO A 264 1.16 -0.56 5.58
N ASP A 265 1.57 -1.21 4.47
CA ASP A 265 2.44 -0.61 3.46
C ASP A 265 1.67 0.33 2.50
N ARG A 266 0.34 0.41 2.60
CA ARG A 266 -0.53 1.18 1.70
C ARG A 266 -1.39 2.23 2.43
N PRO A 267 -0.77 3.17 3.17
CA PRO A 267 -1.51 4.22 3.85
C PRO A 267 -2.12 5.22 2.86
N VAL A 268 -3.30 5.74 3.19
CA VAL A 268 -3.98 6.83 2.49
C VAL A 268 -4.62 7.73 3.53
N VAL A 269 -4.34 9.03 3.49
CA VAL A 269 -5.05 10.02 4.31
C VAL A 269 -6.47 10.18 3.76
N VAL A 270 -7.48 9.97 4.61
CA VAL A 270 -8.91 10.05 4.22
C VAL A 270 -9.62 11.28 4.77
N GLY A 271 -8.95 12.05 5.62
CA GLY A 271 -9.52 13.27 6.20
C GLY A 271 -8.65 13.84 7.31
N SER A 272 -9.13 14.92 7.93
CA SER A 272 -8.48 15.59 9.06
C SER A 272 -9.43 15.71 10.25
N LEU A 273 -8.87 15.76 11.45
CA LEU A 273 -9.62 15.94 12.70
C LEU A 273 -9.20 17.22 13.39
N TYR A 274 -10.19 17.89 14.00
CA TYR A 274 -9.92 18.88 15.04
C TYR A 274 -9.56 18.16 16.35
N ASN A 275 -8.70 18.78 17.14
CA ASN A 275 -8.26 18.27 18.43
C ASN A 275 -7.95 19.43 19.40
N GLY A 276 -7.36 19.13 20.56
CA GLY A 276 -7.07 20.16 21.58
C GLY A 276 -6.11 21.26 21.11
N ALA A 277 -5.26 20.99 20.13
CA ALA A 277 -4.34 21.98 19.55
C ALA A 277 -4.94 22.66 18.31
N ASN A 278 -5.66 21.91 17.47
CA ASN A 278 -6.30 22.39 16.25
C ASN A 278 -7.81 22.45 16.46
N GLN A 279 -8.33 23.58 16.93
CA GLN A 279 -9.75 23.74 17.22
C GLN A 279 -10.58 24.05 15.94
N PRO A 280 -11.89 23.75 15.94
CA PRO A 280 -12.79 24.15 14.85
C PRO A 280 -12.78 25.67 14.62
N PRO A 281 -13.03 26.15 13.38
CA PRO A 281 -13.00 27.57 13.06
C PRO A 281 -14.14 28.36 13.71
N PHE A 282 -15.26 27.71 14.01
CA PHE A 282 -16.42 28.33 14.67
C PHE A 282 -16.48 27.89 16.13
N THR A 283 -16.84 28.81 17.01
CA THR A 283 -16.81 28.62 18.46
C THR A 283 -17.93 27.66 18.88
N LEU A 284 -17.60 26.41 19.17
CA LEU A 284 -18.57 25.40 19.58
C LEU A 284 -18.67 25.29 21.12
N PRO A 285 -19.87 25.03 21.68
CA PRO A 285 -21.14 24.76 20.99
C PRO A 285 -21.96 26.02 20.61
N GLY A 286 -21.41 27.23 20.77
CA GLY A 286 -22.14 28.49 20.56
C GLY A 286 -22.61 28.73 19.12
N GLU A 287 -21.72 28.57 18.15
CA GLU A 287 -21.97 28.77 16.71
C GLU A 287 -22.32 27.45 15.99
N LYS A 288 -23.13 26.60 16.62
CA LYS A 288 -23.45 25.25 16.10
C LYS A 288 -24.27 25.23 14.80
N THR A 289 -24.90 26.34 14.44
CA THR A 289 -25.67 26.55 13.20
C THR A 289 -24.82 27.15 12.09
N ARG A 290 -23.53 27.41 12.36
CA ARG A 290 -22.59 27.98 11.40
C ARG A 290 -21.74 26.90 10.76
N SER A 291 -21.63 26.94 9.44
CA SER A 291 -20.82 26.02 8.64
C SER A 291 -20.03 26.78 7.57
N GLY A 292 -18.96 26.19 7.04
CA GLY A 292 -18.16 26.88 6.02
C GLY A 292 -16.71 26.40 5.88
N ILE A 293 -15.98 27.14 5.04
CA ILE A 293 -14.56 26.94 4.76
C ILE A 293 -13.82 28.19 5.21
N ARG A 294 -12.93 28.04 6.21
CA ARG A 294 -12.01 29.09 6.65
C ARG A 294 -10.57 28.65 6.38
N SER A 295 -9.84 29.43 5.60
CA SER A 295 -8.41 29.21 5.33
C SER A 295 -7.54 29.93 6.37
N ASN A 296 -6.22 29.91 6.21
CA ASN A 296 -5.30 30.70 7.02
C ASN A 296 -4.13 31.16 6.13
N SER A 297 -3.66 32.39 6.28
CA SER A 297 -2.52 32.88 5.51
C SER A 297 -1.25 32.04 5.77
N VAL A 298 -0.37 31.94 4.78
CA VAL A 298 0.92 31.23 4.85
C VAL A 298 1.99 32.12 4.23
N PRO A 299 3.23 32.16 4.77
CA PRO A 299 3.66 31.53 6.02
C PRO A 299 3.25 32.32 7.27
N GLY A 300 3.10 31.63 8.41
CA GLY A 300 3.01 32.26 9.73
C GLY A 300 1.62 32.76 10.15
N GLY A 301 0.58 32.55 9.34
CA GLY A 301 -0.79 32.92 9.69
C GLY A 301 -1.09 34.42 9.65
N GLY A 302 -1.97 34.88 10.54
CA GLY A 302 -2.29 36.31 10.71
C GLY A 302 -3.46 36.83 9.85
N GLY A 303 -4.09 35.99 9.04
CA GLY A 303 -5.24 36.35 8.21
C GLY A 303 -5.94 35.13 7.62
N TRP A 304 -7.10 35.31 6.99
CA TRP A 304 -7.87 34.19 6.42
C TRP A 304 -8.86 34.60 5.31
N ASN A 305 -9.13 33.70 4.38
CA ASN A 305 -10.31 33.80 3.52
C ASN A 305 -11.43 32.91 4.09
N GLU A 306 -12.68 33.32 3.93
CA GLU A 306 -13.84 32.61 4.48
C GLU A 306 -15.03 32.62 3.53
N LEU A 307 -15.68 31.45 3.40
CA LEU A 307 -17.05 31.31 2.96
C LEU A 307 -17.81 30.58 4.06
N ALA A 308 -18.79 31.23 4.67
CA ALA A 308 -19.57 30.67 5.75
C ALA A 308 -21.08 30.87 5.55
N PHE A 309 -21.85 29.96 6.13
CA PHE A 309 -23.30 29.90 6.13
C PHE A 309 -23.79 29.88 7.57
N GLU A 310 -24.71 30.77 7.91
CA GLU A 310 -25.47 30.77 9.18
C GLU A 310 -26.90 30.32 8.88
N ASP A 311 -27.32 29.22 9.51
CA ASP A 311 -28.62 28.59 9.27
C ASP A 311 -29.65 28.86 10.38
N THR A 312 -29.39 29.81 11.29
CA THR A 312 -30.38 30.22 12.30
C THR A 312 -31.59 30.87 11.64
N ALA A 313 -32.77 30.27 11.82
CA ALA A 313 -34.01 30.76 11.25
C ALA A 313 -34.31 32.23 11.60
N GLY A 314 -34.51 33.07 10.59
CA GLY A 314 -34.74 34.51 10.73
C GLY A 314 -33.48 35.34 10.93
N ALA A 315 -32.30 34.71 10.91
CA ALA A 315 -30.99 35.34 11.00
C ALA A 315 -29.99 34.69 10.03
N GLU A 316 -30.48 34.13 8.92
CA GLU A 316 -29.66 33.42 7.93
C GLU A 316 -28.67 34.37 7.25
N GLU A 317 -27.43 33.93 7.06
CA GLU A 317 -26.38 34.72 6.44
C GLU A 317 -25.47 33.87 5.55
N ILE A 318 -25.09 34.41 4.40
CA ILE A 318 -23.91 33.95 3.66
C ILE A 318 -22.82 35.01 3.85
N TYR A 319 -21.73 34.61 4.51
CA TYR A 319 -20.58 35.47 4.75
C TYR A 319 -19.43 35.10 3.82
N LEU A 320 -19.00 36.05 3.00
CA LEU A 320 -17.85 35.91 2.11
C LEU A 320 -16.79 36.95 2.48
N ARG A 321 -15.58 36.49 2.82
CA ARG A 321 -14.45 37.33 3.22
C ARG A 321 -13.21 36.99 2.40
N ALA A 322 -12.62 38.02 1.80
CA ALA A 322 -11.27 37.96 1.26
C ALA A 322 -10.29 38.66 2.21
N GLN A 323 -9.13 38.04 2.48
CA GLN A 323 -8.10 38.63 3.32
C GLN A 323 -7.38 39.81 2.64
N ARG A 324 -7.33 39.79 1.30
CA ARG A 324 -6.66 40.82 0.50
C ARG A 324 -7.50 41.16 -0.74
N ASP A 325 -7.23 40.50 -1.85
CA ASP A 325 -7.90 40.80 -3.12
C ASP A 325 -9.11 39.86 -3.31
N PHE A 326 -10.22 40.41 -3.83
CA PHE A 326 -11.38 39.64 -4.28
C PHE A 326 -11.62 39.92 -5.76
N ASN A 327 -11.31 38.94 -6.60
CA ASN A 327 -11.55 39.02 -8.04
C ASN A 327 -12.77 38.16 -8.38
N GLN A 328 -13.76 38.78 -9.02
CA GLN A 328 -14.94 38.09 -9.54
C GLN A 328 -14.99 38.27 -11.06
N GLU A 329 -14.98 37.15 -11.79
CA GLU A 329 -15.10 37.14 -13.25
C GLU A 329 -16.37 36.38 -13.65
N THR A 330 -17.15 36.96 -14.56
CA THR A 330 -18.35 36.32 -15.10
C THR A 330 -18.30 36.46 -16.62
N LEU A 331 -18.20 35.33 -17.31
CA LEU A 331 -17.95 35.29 -18.75
C LEU A 331 -19.21 35.53 -19.61
N ASN A 332 -20.39 35.55 -18.99
CA ASN A 332 -21.65 35.83 -19.65
C ASN A 332 -22.47 36.81 -18.79
N ASP A 333 -23.60 36.39 -18.22
CA ASP A 333 -24.49 37.27 -17.48
C ASP A 333 -24.26 37.20 -15.97
N HIS A 334 -24.15 38.37 -15.33
CA HIS A 334 -24.21 38.50 -13.88
C HIS A 334 -25.53 39.16 -13.47
N ILE A 335 -26.37 38.44 -12.71
CA ILE A 335 -27.68 38.92 -12.26
C ILE A 335 -27.70 38.91 -10.73
N ALA A 336 -28.02 40.06 -10.13
CA ALA A 336 -28.22 40.20 -8.69
C ALA A 336 -29.65 40.70 -8.41
N HIS A 337 -30.36 39.99 -7.54
CA HIS A 337 -31.65 40.43 -7.00
C HIS A 337 -31.55 40.56 -5.49
N VAL A 338 -31.83 41.76 -4.98
CA VAL A 338 -31.79 42.05 -3.54
C VAL A 338 -33.22 42.41 -3.11
N GLY A 339 -33.81 41.58 -2.24
CA GLY A 339 -35.21 41.73 -1.85
C GLY A 339 -35.50 42.92 -0.95
N GLN A 340 -34.48 43.47 -0.28
CA GLN A 340 -34.59 44.63 0.60
C GLN A 340 -33.54 45.68 0.25
N HIS A 341 -32.39 45.68 0.93
CA HIS A 341 -31.41 46.76 0.82
C HIS A 341 -30.06 46.24 0.33
N GLN A 342 -29.48 46.95 -0.64
CA GLN A 342 -28.08 46.77 -1.05
C GLN A 342 -27.27 47.97 -0.57
N ARG A 343 -26.14 47.71 0.10
CA ARG A 343 -25.18 48.73 0.50
C ARG A 343 -23.80 48.36 -0.02
N THR A 344 -23.19 49.29 -0.72
CA THR A 344 -21.79 49.21 -1.17
C THR A 344 -21.01 50.32 -0.50
N THR A 345 -19.84 50.01 0.03
CA THR A 345 -18.91 51.00 0.58
C THR A 345 -17.54 50.70 0.03
N VAL A 346 -16.93 51.72 -0.58
CA VAL A 346 -15.59 51.65 -1.17
C VAL A 346 -14.80 52.78 -0.52
N ASP A 347 -13.82 52.42 0.30
CA ASP A 347 -13.00 53.41 1.01
C ASP A 347 -11.94 54.05 0.10
N GLY A 348 -11.52 53.31 -0.94
CA GLY A 348 -10.65 53.78 -1.99
C GLY A 348 -11.42 54.25 -3.21
N GLU A 349 -10.93 53.88 -4.39
CA GLU A 349 -11.50 54.29 -5.67
C GLU A 349 -12.47 53.24 -6.21
N GLN A 350 -13.57 53.70 -6.82
CA GLN A 350 -14.48 52.85 -7.58
C GLN A 350 -14.45 53.26 -9.05
N HIS A 351 -14.09 52.32 -9.92
CA HIS A 351 -14.18 52.48 -11.36
C HIS A 351 -15.29 51.59 -11.90
N ASN A 352 -16.17 52.14 -12.75
CA ASN A 352 -17.21 51.38 -13.43
C ASN A 352 -17.13 51.68 -14.93
N THR A 353 -17.02 50.62 -15.73
CA THR A 353 -16.99 50.73 -17.19
C THR A 353 -18.06 49.84 -17.77
N VAL A 354 -19.00 50.46 -18.49
CA VAL A 354 -20.05 49.77 -19.24
C VAL A 354 -19.80 50.08 -20.71
N GLN A 355 -19.44 49.06 -21.49
CA GLN A 355 -19.19 49.23 -22.94
C GLN A 355 -20.49 49.36 -23.73
N GLY A 356 -21.54 48.66 -23.28
CA GLY A 356 -22.89 48.78 -23.81
C GLY A 356 -23.66 49.94 -23.17
N PRO A 357 -24.98 50.03 -23.44
CA PRO A 357 -25.82 50.99 -22.76
C PRO A 357 -25.94 50.66 -21.28
N GLN A 358 -25.87 51.69 -20.43
CA GLN A 358 -26.21 51.61 -19.02
C GLN A 358 -27.63 52.16 -18.82
N TYR A 359 -28.50 51.36 -18.22
CA TYR A 359 -29.85 51.77 -17.83
C TYR A 359 -29.96 51.77 -16.32
N GLU A 360 -30.45 52.86 -15.74
CA GLU A 360 -30.76 52.98 -14.32
C GLU A 360 -32.21 53.42 -14.17
N THR A 361 -32.96 52.79 -13.29
CA THR A 361 -34.34 53.19 -12.98
C THR A 361 -34.53 53.23 -11.48
N VAL A 362 -34.73 54.43 -10.95
CA VAL A 362 -35.04 54.67 -9.54
C VAL A 362 -36.49 55.13 -9.44
N ARG A 363 -37.35 54.32 -8.81
CA ARG A 363 -38.79 54.64 -8.64
C ARG A 363 -39.04 55.70 -7.55
N GLY A 364 -38.15 55.75 -6.57
CA GLY A 364 -38.20 56.71 -5.47
C GLY A 364 -37.24 57.87 -5.70
N GLU A 365 -36.63 58.33 -4.61
CA GLU A 365 -35.64 59.41 -4.64
C GLU A 365 -34.24 58.87 -5.01
N GLN A 366 -33.52 59.63 -5.85
CA GLN A 366 -32.09 59.44 -6.09
C GLN A 366 -31.35 60.66 -5.52
N VAL A 367 -30.47 60.42 -4.54
CA VAL A 367 -29.64 61.47 -3.92
C VAL A 367 -28.17 61.20 -4.25
N LEU A 368 -27.51 62.16 -4.90
CA LEU A 368 -26.08 62.14 -5.13
C LEU A 368 -25.42 63.29 -4.35
N ARG A 369 -24.49 62.96 -3.45
CA ARG A 369 -23.70 63.94 -2.71
C ARG A 369 -22.23 63.81 -3.09
N VAL A 370 -21.71 64.84 -3.74
CA VAL A 370 -20.29 64.97 -4.09
C VAL A 370 -19.69 66.08 -3.24
N GLN A 371 -18.59 65.80 -2.53
CA GLN A 371 -17.94 66.78 -1.64
C GLN A 371 -16.98 67.73 -2.37
N GLN A 372 -16.50 67.30 -3.54
CA GLN A 372 -15.60 68.07 -4.40
C GLN A 372 -16.25 68.22 -5.77
N ASP A 373 -15.51 67.94 -6.84
CA ASP A 373 -15.94 68.16 -8.21
C ASP A 373 -16.70 66.97 -8.80
N ARG A 374 -17.73 67.29 -9.59
CA ARG A 374 -18.37 66.33 -10.50
C ARG A 374 -18.17 66.80 -11.93
N GLN A 375 -17.43 66.02 -12.72
CA GLN A 375 -17.24 66.26 -14.15
C GLN A 375 -18.03 65.24 -14.95
N VAL A 376 -18.78 65.70 -15.95
CA VAL A 376 -19.55 64.85 -16.86
C VAL A 376 -19.22 65.29 -18.28
N PHE A 377 -18.60 64.39 -19.05
CA PHE A 377 -18.27 64.62 -20.45
C PHE A 377 -19.22 63.80 -21.31
N VAL A 378 -20.05 64.46 -22.11
CA VAL A 378 -20.95 63.82 -23.07
C VAL A 378 -20.42 64.15 -24.46
N MET A 379 -19.74 63.19 -25.08
CA MET A 379 -19.09 63.34 -26.40
C MET A 379 -20.05 63.10 -27.57
N GLY A 380 -21.36 63.21 -27.34
CA GLY A 380 -22.39 62.81 -28.31
C GLY A 380 -22.18 63.41 -29.71
N SER A 381 -22.75 62.74 -30.72
CA SER A 381 -22.95 63.29 -32.07
C SER A 381 -24.22 64.12 -32.15
#